data_AF-A0A2X3E436-F1
#
_entry.id   AF-A0A2X3E436-F1
#
_cell.length_a   1.000
_cell.length_b   1.000
_cell.length_c   1.000
_cell.angle_alpha   90.00
_cell.angle_beta   90.00
_cell.angle_gamma   90.00
#
_symmetry.space_group_name_H-M   'P 1'
#
loop_
_entity.id
_entity.type
_entity.pdbx_description
1 polymer ?
#
loop_
_entity_poly.entity_id
_entity_poly.type
_entity_poly.pdbx_seq_one_letter_code
_entity_poly.pdbx_strand_id
1 'polypeptide(L)' 'MKYKIRFADKEDYKVINEIIREVHGLHVKNRPDVYTETDKPLSEDEFKEILENDRYKMFLV' A
#
# COMPACT_ATOMS: atom_id res chain seq x y z
N MET A 1 17.87 -2.54 -15.80
CA MET A 1 16.41 -2.57 -15.62
C MET A 1 15.89 -1.14 -15.72
N LYS A 2 14.82 -0.89 -16.47
CA LYS A 2 14.20 0.44 -16.55
C LYS A 2 12.85 0.37 -15.83
N TYR A 3 12.79 0.89 -14.61
CA TYR A 3 11.52 1.01 -13.88
C TYR A 3 10.59 1.97 -14.61
N LYS A 4 9.28 1.70 -14.57
CA LYS A 4 8.29 2.51 -15.26
C LYS A 4 7.22 2.93 -14.27
N ILE A 5 7.19 4.22 -14.00
CA ILE A 5 6.12 4.84 -13.23
C ILE A 5 4.83 4.82 -14.07
N ARG A 6 3.75 4.32 -13.49
CA ARG A 6 2.40 4.34 -14.06
C ARG A 6 1.36 4.56 -12.97
N PHE A 7 0.14 4.93 -13.37
CA PHE A 7 -0.99 4.89 -12.45
C PHE A 7 -1.24 3.45 -12.00
N ALA A 8 -1.55 3.29 -10.72
CA ALA A 8 -2.03 2.03 -10.19
C ALA A 8 -3.47 1.80 -10.63
N ASP A 9 -3.84 0.54 -10.80
CA ASP A 9 -5.21 0.10 -11.02
C ASP A 9 -5.62 -0.95 -9.98
N LYS A 10 -6.88 -1.39 -10.04
CA LYS A 10 -7.46 -2.31 -9.05
C LYS A 10 -6.72 -3.66 -8.94
N GLU A 11 -6.05 -4.10 -10.01
CA GLU A 11 -5.34 -5.38 -10.04
C GLU A 11 -3.99 -5.31 -9.31
N ASP A 12 -3.50 -4.09 -9.02
CA ASP A 12 -2.23 -3.87 -8.33
C ASP A 12 -2.30 -4.05 -6.82
N TYR A 13 -3.50 -4.23 -6.25
CA TYR A 13 -3.70 -4.29 -4.79
C TYR A 13 -2.73 -5.26 -4.12
N LYS A 14 -2.59 -6.48 -4.68
CA LYS A 14 -1.75 -7.51 -4.07
C LYS A 14 -0.29 -7.05 -3.95
N VAL A 15 0.27 -6.53 -5.03
CA VAL A 15 1.67 -6.07 -5.08
C VAL A 15 1.86 -4.85 -4.17
N ILE A 16 0.92 -3.91 -4.18
CA ILE A 16 0.97 -2.72 -3.33
C ILE A 16 0.88 -3.10 -1.85
N ASN A 17 -0.02 -4.01 -1.48
CA ASN A 17 -0.13 -4.50 -0.10
C ASN A 17 1.14 -5.22 0.34
N GLU A 18 1.78 -6.03 -0.51
CA GLU A 18 3.07 -6.65 -0.20
C GLU A 18 4.14 -5.60 0.13
N ILE A 19 4.27 -4.54 -0.68
CA ILE A 19 5.22 -3.45 -0.43
C ILE A 19 4.90 -2.69 0.86
N ILE A 20 3.63 -2.34 1.08
CA ILE A 20 3.19 -1.61 2.27
C ILE A 20 3.43 -2.47 3.53
N ARG A 21 3.22 -3.78 3.46
CA ARG A 21 3.49 -4.70 4.56
C ARG A 21 4.95 -4.73 4.96
N GLU A 22 5.88 -4.70 4.02
CA GLU A 22 7.31 -4.63 4.34
C GLU A 22 7.61 -3.38 5.18
N VAL A 23 7.09 -2.23 4.74
CA VAL A 23 7.25 -0.97 5.46
C VAL A 23 6.53 -1.04 6.82
N HIS A 24 5.32 -1.57 6.89
CA HIS A 24 4.57 -1.72 8.14
C HIS A 24 5.29 -2.62 9.14
N GLY A 25 5.88 -3.74 8.70
CA GLY A 25 6.67 -4.62 9.55
C GLY A 25 7.88 -3.91 10.17
N LEU A 26 8.52 -2.99 9.45
CA LEU A 26 9.57 -2.14 10.01
C LEU A 26 9.01 -1.19 11.09
N HIS A 27 7.80 -0.66 10.90
CA HIS A 27 7.13 0.18 11.90
C HIS A 27 6.78 -0.61 13.17
N VAL A 28 6.18 -1.80 13.04
CA VAL A 28 5.86 -2.67 14.19
C VAL A 28 7.12 -3.06 14.95
N LYS A 29 8.19 -3.45 14.24
CA LYS A 29 9.47 -3.80 14.86
C LYS A 29 10.06 -2.64 15.68
N ASN A 30 9.99 -1.42 15.17
CA ASN A 30 10.64 -0.26 15.77
C ASN A 30 9.76 0.49 16.79
N ARG A 31 8.43 0.42 16.63
CA ARG A 31 7.43 1.09 17.46
C ARG A 31 6.23 0.16 17.73
N PRO A 32 6.46 -0.97 18.42
CA PRO A 32 5.39 -1.92 18.75
C PRO A 32 4.37 -1.34 19.75
N ASP A 33 4.69 -0.21 20.38
CA ASP A 33 3.77 0.57 21.22
C ASP A 33 2.74 1.37 20.42
N VAL A 34 2.99 1.61 19.12
CA VAL A 34 2.10 2.38 18.22
C VAL A 34 1.47 1.49 17.16
N TYR A 35 2.22 0.52 16.63
CA TYR A 35 1.80 -0.30 15.50
C TYR A 35 1.60 -1.76 15.91
N THR A 36 0.52 -2.35 15.43
CA THR A 36 0.19 -3.77 15.63
C THR A 36 0.43 -4.55 14.33
N GLU A 37 0.83 -5.82 14.46
CA GLU A 37 0.94 -6.75 13.34
C GLU A 37 -0.39 -6.86 12.55
N THR A 38 -0.31 -6.80 11.22
CA THR A 38 -1.45 -7.01 10.31
C THR A 38 -0.97 -7.45 8.93
N ASP A 39 -1.76 -8.33 8.30
CA ASP A 39 -1.53 -8.79 6.93
C ASP A 39 -2.03 -7.81 5.86
N LYS A 40 -2.83 -6.81 6.26
CA LYS A 40 -3.41 -5.81 5.36
C LYS A 40 -3.33 -4.43 6.01
N PRO A 41 -2.14 -3.77 6.02
CA PRO A 41 -2.01 -2.41 6.57
C PRO A 41 -2.77 -1.37 5.75
N LEU A 42 -3.05 -1.67 4.48
CA LEU A 42 -4.03 -0.98 3.64
C LEU A 42 -5.08 -2.01 3.23
N SER A 43 -6.36 -1.77 3.57
CA SER A 43 -7.43 -2.67 3.18
C SER A 43 -7.79 -2.56 1.69
N GLU A 44 -8.42 -3.59 1.14
CA GLU A 44 -8.90 -3.58 -0.26
C GLU A 44 -9.93 -2.48 -0.51
N ASP A 45 -10.76 -2.18 0.49
CA ASP A 45 -11.81 -1.16 0.37
C ASP A 45 -11.20 0.24 0.42
N GLU A 46 -10.27 0.52 1.35
CA GLU A 46 -9.51 1.78 1.37
C GLU A 46 -8.73 1.98 0.07
N PHE A 47 -8.11 0.91 -0.45
CA PHE A 47 -7.41 0.97 -1.73
C PHE A 47 -8.33 1.35 -2.89
N LYS A 48 -9.52 0.74 -2.99
CA LYS A 48 -10.53 1.09 -4.00
C LYS A 48 -11.01 2.53 -3.83
N GLU A 49 -11.30 2.95 -2.60
CA GLU A 49 -11.70 4.33 -2.30
C GLU A 49 -10.63 5.34 -2.75
N ILE A 50 -9.34 5.03 -2.57
CA ILE A 50 -8.25 5.89 -3.06
C ILE A 50 -8.23 5.95 -4.58
N LEU A 51 -8.42 4.83 -5.28
CA LEU A 51 -8.42 4.79 -6.75
C LEU A 51 -9.62 5.52 -7.37
N GLU A 52 -10.78 5.47 -6.71
CA GLU A 52 -12.03 6.09 -7.19
C GLU A 52 -12.15 7.58 -6.81
N ASN A 53 -11.33 8.07 -5.87
CA ASN A 53 -11.38 9.44 -5.42
C ASN A 53 -10.52 10.37 -6.28
N ASP A 54 -11.16 11.33 -6.95
CA ASP A 54 -10.48 12.29 -7.84
C ASP A 54 -9.41 13.17 -7.15
N ARG A 55 -9.45 13.28 -5.82
CA ARG A 55 -8.43 14.02 -5.05
C ARG A 55 -7.10 13.28 -4.93
N TYR A 56 -7.09 11.98 -5.19
CA TYR A 56 -5.89 11.16 -5.06
C TYR A 56 -5.45 10.60 -6.42
N LYS A 57 -4.14 10.37 -6.52
CA LYS A 57 -3.53 9.61 -7.62
C LYS A 57 -2.50 8.68 -7.01
N MET A 58 -2.60 7.39 -7.32
CA MET A 58 -1.66 6.38 -6.88
C MET A 58 -0.77 5.96 -8.03
N PHE A 59 0.52 5.81 -7.75
CA PHE A 59 1.53 5.44 -8.74
C PHE A 59 2.25 4.16 -8.28
N LEU A 60 2.57 3.31 -9.25
CA LEU A 60 3.39 2.11 -9.07
C LEU A 60 4.59 2.18 -10.03
N VAL A 61 5.75 1.64 -9.61
CA VAL A 61 7.07 1.81 -10.24
C VAL A 61 7.70 0.47 -10.62
#